data_AF-A0AA35GK36-F1
#
_entry.id   AF-A0AA35GK36-F1
#
_cell.length_a   1.000
_cell.length_b   1.000
_cell.length_c   1.000
_cell.angle_alpha   90.00
_cell.angle_beta   90.00
_cell.angle_gamma   90.00
#
_symmetry.space_group_name_H-M   'P 1'
#
loop_
_entity.id
_entity.type
_entity.pdbx_description
1 polymer ?
#
loop_
_entity_poly.entity_id
_entity_poly.type
_entity_poly.pdbx_seq_one_letter_code
_entity_poly.pdbx_strand_id
1 'polypeptide(L)'
;MIPTDRPVLGRDLETVRQAFGLATQDIIWVLGMSITRWMQIVRQAPDVPVKDPALALLVRFLAQHPELAVVPKTPTASEVFSLMNEATDVELKRFATYFGAEASASYRWMRPDARPATVVVRLMHFMKTALLMHDTAGRAHLLENWSQTVASEASHRGVPDVFQSGRWSVLPLVDKGAPSSQLPPATTPP
;
A
#
# COMPACT_ATOMS: atom_id res chain seq x y z
N MET A 1 7.06 7.50 -23.57
CA MET A 1 8.48 7.82 -23.80
C MET A 1 8.67 9.33 -23.64
N ILE A 2 9.71 9.78 -22.93
CA ILE A 2 9.96 11.22 -22.73
C ILE A 2 10.59 11.79 -24.01
N PRO A 3 10.06 12.88 -24.59
CA PRO A 3 10.64 13.50 -25.80
C PRO A 3 12.12 13.88 -25.60
N THR A 4 12.90 13.74 -26.67
CA THR A 4 14.36 13.98 -26.67
C THR A 4 14.75 15.43 -26.95
N ASP A 5 13.80 16.23 -27.43
CA ASP A 5 13.95 17.63 -27.86
C ASP A 5 13.62 18.64 -26.74
N ARG A 6 13.36 18.17 -25.52
CA ARG A 6 13.11 19.02 -24.35
C ARG A 6 13.71 18.46 -23.05
N PRO A 7 13.92 19.31 -22.02
CA PRO A 7 14.26 18.83 -20.69
C PRO A 7 13.18 17.93 -20.10
N VAL A 8 13.57 17.14 -19.10
CA VAL A 8 12.64 16.35 -18.27
C VAL A 8 11.84 17.32 -17.40
N LEU A 9 10.53 17.10 -17.33
CA LEU A 9 9.57 17.90 -16.58
C LEU A 9 9.00 17.09 -15.41
N GLY A 10 8.37 17.76 -14.46
CA GLY A 10 7.74 17.10 -13.32
C GLY A 10 6.70 16.04 -13.71
N ARG A 11 5.90 16.29 -14.77
CA ARG A 11 4.93 15.31 -15.28
C ARG A 11 5.57 14.02 -15.81
N ASP A 12 6.82 14.07 -16.27
CA ASP A 12 7.51 12.88 -16.76
C ASP A 12 7.84 11.90 -15.62
N LEU A 13 8.12 12.43 -14.41
CA LEU A 13 8.33 11.60 -13.22
C LEU A 13 7.06 10.80 -12.87
N GLU A 14 5.89 11.43 -13.00
CA GLU A 14 4.60 10.76 -12.79
C GLU A 14 4.35 9.70 -13.86
N THR A 15 4.70 9.96 -15.12
CA THR A 15 4.63 8.96 -16.19
C THR A 15 5.52 7.75 -15.89
N VAL A 16 6.76 7.97 -15.43
CA VAL A 16 7.66 6.87 -15.03
C VAL A 16 7.08 6.10 -13.84
N ARG A 17 6.58 6.78 -12.80
CA ARG A 17 5.92 6.11 -11.67
C ARG A 17 4.80 5.17 -12.13
N GLN A 18 3.94 5.64 -13.02
CA GLN A 18 2.82 4.86 -13.54
C GLN A 18 3.28 3.70 -14.43
N ALA A 19 4.27 3.91 -15.29
CA ALA A 19 4.81 2.86 -16.15
C ALA A 19 5.40 1.68 -15.36
N PHE A 20 6.02 1.95 -14.21
CA PHE A 20 6.53 0.93 -13.30
C PHE A 20 5.47 0.41 -12.31
N GLY A 21 4.23 0.93 -12.35
CA GLY A 21 3.16 0.52 -11.44
C GLY A 21 3.42 0.85 -9.96
N LEU A 22 4.25 1.85 -9.67
CA LEU A 22 4.73 2.14 -8.31
C LEU A 22 3.77 3.02 -7.52
N ALA A 23 3.69 2.83 -6.20
CA ALA A 23 3.13 3.85 -5.33
C ALA A 23 4.06 5.08 -5.27
N THR A 24 3.53 6.23 -4.85
CA THR A 24 4.33 7.45 -4.68
C THR A 24 5.52 7.23 -3.74
N GLN A 25 5.33 6.48 -2.66
CA GLN A 25 6.39 6.20 -1.69
C GLN A 25 7.54 5.37 -2.29
N ASP A 26 7.26 4.52 -3.26
CA ASP A 26 8.28 3.66 -3.85
C ASP A 26 9.07 4.42 -4.93
N ILE A 27 8.41 5.27 -5.75
CA ILE A 27 9.14 6.10 -6.72
C ILE A 27 10.02 7.16 -6.04
N ILE A 28 9.59 7.74 -4.91
CA ILE A 28 10.45 8.69 -4.19
C ILE A 28 11.70 8.02 -3.61
N TRP A 29 11.59 6.75 -3.21
CA TRP A 29 12.74 5.93 -2.81
C TRP A 29 13.66 5.65 -4.00
N VAL A 30 13.10 5.19 -5.14
CA VAL A 30 13.86 4.94 -6.37
C VAL A 30 14.60 6.19 -6.85
N LEU A 31 13.96 7.36 -6.78
CA LEU A 31 14.54 8.63 -7.22
C LEU A 31 15.37 9.34 -6.13
N GLY A 32 15.53 8.74 -4.94
CA GLY A 32 16.32 9.30 -3.84
C GLY A 32 15.84 10.68 -3.36
N MET A 33 14.53 10.92 -3.32
CA MET A 33 13.96 12.23 -2.95
C MET A 33 12.93 12.17 -1.83
N SER A 34 12.67 13.31 -1.19
CA SER A 34 11.61 13.45 -0.18
C SER A 34 10.23 13.63 -0.81
N ILE A 35 9.17 13.34 -0.04
CA ILE A 35 7.79 13.60 -0.46
C ILE A 35 7.54 15.09 -0.74
N THR A 36 8.17 16.00 0.01
CA THR A 36 8.07 17.45 -0.22
C THR A 36 8.64 17.82 -1.59
N ARG A 37 9.82 17.28 -1.93
CA ARG A 37 10.45 17.50 -3.25
C ARG A 37 9.60 16.91 -4.38
N TRP A 38 9.01 15.73 -4.17
CA TRP A 38 8.06 15.16 -5.12
C TRP A 38 6.84 16.06 -5.33
N MET A 39 6.21 16.56 -4.26
CA MET A 39 5.04 17.44 -4.38
C MET A 39 5.39 18.75 -5.11
N GLN A 40 6.54 19.34 -4.82
CA GLN A 40 7.02 20.54 -5.51
C GLN A 40 7.19 20.29 -7.02
N ILE A 41 7.89 19.22 -7.40
CA ILE A 41 8.21 18.93 -8.80
C ILE A 41 6.97 18.45 -9.56
N VAL A 42 6.22 17.50 -9.02
CA VAL A 42 5.19 16.76 -9.75
C VAL A 42 3.80 17.39 -9.63
N ARG A 43 3.50 18.05 -8.50
CA ARG A 43 2.17 18.65 -8.26
C ARG A 43 2.16 20.16 -8.44
N GLN A 44 3.16 20.86 -7.93
CA GLN A 44 3.19 22.33 -7.95
C GLN A 44 3.82 22.89 -9.23
N ALA A 45 4.81 22.20 -9.80
CA ALA A 45 5.54 22.65 -10.99
C ALA A 45 5.66 21.58 -12.09
N PRO A 46 4.56 20.91 -12.50
CA PRO A 46 4.61 19.74 -13.40
C PRO A 46 5.20 20.04 -14.78
N ASP A 47 5.06 21.28 -15.26
CA ASP A 47 5.50 21.73 -16.58
C ASP A 47 6.84 22.48 -16.54
N VAL A 48 7.48 22.58 -15.38
CA VAL A 48 8.78 23.25 -15.21
C VAL A 48 9.91 22.22 -15.35
N PRO A 49 11.03 22.57 -16.01
CA PRO A 49 12.21 21.71 -16.07
C PRO A 49 12.70 21.27 -14.69
N VAL A 50 12.98 19.97 -14.56
CA VAL A 50 13.65 19.43 -13.38
C VAL A 50 15.03 20.07 -13.27
N LYS A 51 15.24 20.82 -12.19
CA LYS A 51 16.48 21.60 -11.99
C LYS A 51 17.73 20.76 -11.80
N ASP A 52 17.58 19.55 -11.28
CA ASP A 52 18.68 18.63 -10.98
C ASP A 52 18.96 17.73 -12.19
N PRO A 53 20.12 17.89 -12.87
CA PRO A 53 20.43 17.11 -14.06
C PRO A 53 20.57 15.60 -13.77
N ALA A 54 21.07 15.21 -12.60
CA ALA A 54 21.22 13.79 -12.25
C ALA A 54 19.86 13.11 -12.12
N LEU A 55 18.89 13.79 -11.48
CA LEU A 55 17.50 13.34 -11.41
C LEU A 55 16.87 13.26 -12.81
N ALA A 56 17.08 14.26 -13.66
CA ALA A 56 16.55 14.25 -15.02
C ALA A 56 17.12 13.07 -15.84
N LEU A 57 18.43 12.80 -15.73
CA LEU A 57 19.07 11.66 -16.40
C LEU A 57 18.55 10.33 -15.87
N LEU A 58 18.40 10.17 -14.55
CA LEU A 58 17.83 8.96 -13.95
C LEU A 58 16.41 8.69 -14.45
N VAL A 59 15.55 9.71 -14.46
CA VAL A 59 14.16 9.58 -14.94
C VAL A 59 14.14 9.20 -16.43
N ARG A 60 15.01 9.80 -17.24
CA ARG A 60 15.13 9.47 -18.66
C ARG A 60 15.61 8.02 -18.86
N PHE A 61 16.60 7.59 -18.09
CA PHE A 61 17.10 6.22 -18.14
C PHE A 61 16.03 5.21 -17.78
N LEU A 62 15.29 5.42 -16.68
CA LEU A 62 14.18 4.55 -16.29
C LEU A 62 13.05 4.54 -17.33
N ALA A 63 12.77 5.68 -17.98
CA ALA A 63 11.78 5.74 -19.05
C ALA A 63 12.20 4.99 -20.32
N GLN A 64 13.50 4.84 -20.57
CA GLN A 64 14.07 4.07 -21.67
C GLN A 64 14.18 2.57 -21.35
N HIS A 65 14.25 2.24 -20.06
CA HIS A 65 14.44 0.89 -19.55
C HIS A 65 13.32 0.45 -18.58
N PRO A 66 12.04 0.38 -19.03
CA PRO A 66 10.93 -0.04 -18.17
C PRO A 66 11.06 -1.48 -17.64
N GLU A 67 11.90 -2.29 -18.28
CA GLU A 67 12.22 -3.67 -17.87
C GLU A 67 13.03 -3.75 -16.58
N LEU A 68 13.71 -2.67 -16.15
CA LEU A 68 14.62 -2.69 -15.00
C LEU A 68 13.94 -2.84 -13.63
N ALA A 69 12.63 -3.15 -13.60
CA ALA A 69 11.82 -3.53 -12.44
C ALA A 69 12.50 -3.27 -11.08
N VAL A 70 12.66 -1.98 -10.74
CA VAL A 70 13.50 -1.56 -9.59
C VAL A 70 12.81 -1.88 -8.26
N VAL A 71 11.49 -2.08 -8.29
CA VAL A 71 10.67 -2.42 -7.13
C VAL A 71 9.93 -3.72 -7.43
N PRO A 72 9.91 -4.70 -6.51
CA PRO A 72 9.16 -5.93 -6.67
C PRO A 72 7.69 -5.65 -7.00
N LYS A 73 7.13 -6.36 -7.99
CA LYS A 73 5.69 -6.34 -8.22
C LYS A 73 4.99 -6.81 -6.94
N THR A 74 4.16 -5.96 -6.38
CA THR A 74 3.41 -6.29 -5.18
C THR A 74 2.32 -7.30 -5.52
N PRO A 75 2.14 -8.35 -4.72
CA PRO A 75 1.09 -9.33 -5.00
C PRO A 75 -0.29 -8.74 -4.79
N THR A 76 -1.28 -9.31 -5.48
CA THR A 76 -2.68 -9.00 -5.19
C THR A 76 -3.12 -9.72 -3.92
N ALA A 77 -4.15 -9.21 -3.25
CA ALA A 77 -4.74 -9.89 -2.10
C ALA A 77 -5.26 -11.29 -2.45
N SER A 78 -5.83 -11.45 -3.65
CA SER A 78 -6.30 -12.75 -4.14
C SER A 78 -5.15 -13.76 -4.30
N GLU A 79 -4.00 -13.33 -4.84
CA GLU A 79 -2.83 -14.20 -4.97
C GLU A 79 -2.34 -14.71 -3.61
N VAL A 80 -2.25 -13.82 -2.62
CA VAL A 80 -1.79 -14.19 -1.28
C VAL A 80 -2.83 -15.06 -0.57
N PHE A 81 -4.11 -14.73 -0.70
CA PHE A 81 -5.20 -15.54 -0.16
C PHE A 81 -5.17 -16.97 -0.70
N SER A 82 -5.08 -17.16 -2.03
CA SER A 82 -5.00 -18.49 -2.64
C SER A 82 -3.83 -19.29 -2.09
N LEU A 83 -2.64 -18.69 -2.00
CA LEU A 83 -1.45 -19.37 -1.50
C LEU A 83 -1.56 -19.74 -0.01
N MET A 84 -2.18 -18.89 0.80
CA MET A 84 -2.45 -19.20 2.21
C MET A 84 -3.49 -20.33 2.32
N ASN A 85 -4.58 -20.25 1.54
CA ASN A 85 -5.68 -21.20 1.57
C ASN A 85 -5.28 -22.61 1.09
N GLU A 86 -4.33 -22.69 0.15
CA GLU A 86 -3.73 -23.97 -0.29
C GLU A 86 -2.91 -24.65 0.83
N ALA A 87 -2.34 -23.88 1.75
CA ALA A 87 -1.49 -24.38 2.82
C ALA A 87 -2.26 -24.65 4.12
N THR A 88 -3.28 -23.87 4.41
CA THR A 88 -4.19 -24.04 5.56
C THR A 88 -5.56 -23.47 5.20
N ASP A 89 -6.66 -24.04 5.68
CA ASP A 89 -8.03 -23.66 5.32
C ASP A 89 -8.40 -22.27 5.88
N VAL A 90 -7.88 -21.21 5.26
CA VAL A 90 -8.10 -19.82 5.66
C VAL A 90 -9.45 -19.36 5.14
N GLU A 91 -10.38 -19.11 6.05
CA GLU A 91 -11.64 -18.45 5.68
C GLU A 91 -11.39 -17.06 5.08
N LEU A 92 -11.94 -16.80 3.89
CA LEU A 92 -11.85 -15.49 3.23
C LEU A 92 -12.30 -14.34 4.15
N LYS A 93 -13.35 -14.53 4.96
CA LYS A 93 -13.83 -13.52 5.90
C LYS A 93 -12.73 -13.06 6.87
N ARG A 94 -11.82 -13.96 7.27
CA ARG A 94 -10.75 -13.71 8.24
C ARG A 94 -9.42 -13.35 7.58
N PHE A 95 -9.30 -13.49 6.27
CA PHE A 95 -8.04 -13.21 5.56
C PHE A 95 -7.39 -11.88 5.96
N ALA A 96 -8.15 -10.78 6.02
CA ALA A 96 -7.60 -9.48 6.39
C ALA A 96 -7.04 -9.39 7.81
N THR A 97 -7.52 -10.22 8.76
CA THR A 97 -7.04 -10.18 10.14
C THR A 97 -5.60 -10.65 10.24
N TYR A 98 -5.17 -11.56 9.37
CA TYR A 98 -3.76 -11.98 9.25
C TYR A 98 -2.80 -10.83 8.86
N PHE A 99 -3.33 -9.69 8.42
CA PHE A 99 -2.55 -8.54 7.97
C PHE A 99 -2.81 -7.28 8.81
N GLY A 100 -3.33 -7.44 10.03
CA GLY A 100 -3.56 -6.29 10.91
C GLY A 100 -4.78 -5.44 10.54
N ALA A 101 -5.69 -5.96 9.70
CA ALA A 101 -6.87 -5.24 9.25
C ALA A 101 -8.18 -5.91 9.71
N GLU A 102 -9.25 -5.12 9.76
CA GLU A 102 -10.60 -5.58 10.07
C GLU A 102 -11.07 -6.63 9.04
N ALA A 103 -11.80 -7.65 9.49
CA ALA A 103 -12.36 -8.71 8.65
C ALA A 103 -13.22 -8.19 7.47
N SER A 104 -13.86 -7.03 7.65
CA SER A 104 -14.64 -6.34 6.59
C SER A 104 -13.77 -5.89 5.40
N ALA A 105 -12.46 -5.81 5.55
CA ALA A 105 -11.54 -5.50 4.46
C ALA A 105 -11.33 -6.67 3.49
N SER A 106 -11.49 -7.92 3.94
CA SER A 106 -11.13 -9.10 3.14
C SER A 106 -11.82 -9.12 1.77
N TYR A 107 -13.15 -9.00 1.74
CA TYR A 107 -13.91 -8.97 0.48
C TYR A 107 -13.63 -7.71 -0.36
N ARG A 108 -13.36 -6.57 0.28
CA ARG A 108 -13.01 -5.34 -0.45
C ARG A 108 -11.67 -5.49 -1.18
N TRP A 109 -10.73 -6.22 -0.60
CA TRP A 109 -9.42 -6.48 -1.19
C TRP A 109 -9.44 -7.45 -2.36
N MET A 110 -10.50 -8.25 -2.52
CA MET A 110 -10.65 -9.17 -3.66
C MET A 110 -11.05 -8.46 -4.97
N ARG A 111 -11.36 -7.16 -4.94
CA ARG A 111 -11.70 -6.40 -6.15
C ARG A 111 -10.44 -6.10 -6.97
N PRO A 112 -10.51 -6.12 -8.32
CA PRO A 112 -9.35 -5.84 -9.19
C PRO A 112 -8.73 -4.45 -8.97
N ASP A 113 -9.53 -3.47 -8.57
CA ASP A 113 -9.13 -2.08 -8.33
C ASP A 113 -8.80 -1.80 -6.85
N ALA A 114 -8.82 -2.82 -6.00
CA ALA A 114 -8.57 -2.65 -4.57
C ALA A 114 -7.17 -2.11 -4.30
N ARG A 115 -7.10 -1.14 -3.39
CA ARG A 115 -5.84 -0.55 -2.93
C ARG A 115 -5.74 -0.66 -1.41
N PRO A 116 -5.30 -1.81 -0.87
CA PRO A 116 -4.95 -1.91 0.54
C PRO A 116 -3.88 -0.88 0.92
N ALA A 117 -3.78 -0.56 2.21
CA ALA A 117 -2.72 0.33 2.69
C ALA A 117 -1.33 -0.22 2.32
N THR A 118 -0.36 0.65 1.98
CA THR A 118 0.97 0.23 1.53
C THR A 118 1.66 -0.73 2.50
N VAL A 119 1.49 -0.54 3.82
CA VAL A 119 2.06 -1.44 4.84
C VAL A 119 1.48 -2.86 4.76
N VAL A 120 0.17 -2.98 4.50
CA VAL A 120 -0.51 -4.26 4.29
C VAL A 120 0.03 -4.93 3.04
N VAL A 121 0.15 -4.19 1.94
CA VAL A 121 0.68 -4.71 0.68
C VAL A 121 2.13 -5.19 0.82
N ARG A 122 2.96 -4.49 1.61
CA ARG A 122 4.32 -4.92 1.93
C ARG A 122 4.34 -6.20 2.75
N LEU A 123 3.47 -6.31 3.77
CA LEU A 123 3.35 -7.55 4.54
C LEU A 123 2.87 -8.72 3.66
N MET A 124 1.91 -8.49 2.77
CA MET A 124 1.48 -9.47 1.76
C MET A 124 2.62 -9.92 0.83
N HIS A 125 3.47 -8.98 0.40
CA HIS A 125 4.67 -9.30 -0.39
C HIS A 125 5.60 -10.25 0.37
N PHE A 126 5.97 -9.92 1.61
CA PHE A 126 6.86 -10.78 2.40
C PHE A 126 6.21 -12.12 2.78
N MET A 127 4.91 -12.14 3.06
CA MET A 127 4.16 -13.38 3.30
C MET A 127 4.22 -14.30 2.08
N LYS A 128 3.91 -13.78 0.88
CA LYS A 128 4.00 -14.56 -0.37
C LYS A 128 5.43 -15.07 -0.60
N THR A 129 6.43 -14.21 -0.46
CA THR A 129 7.83 -14.60 -0.64
C THR A 129 8.22 -15.73 0.32
N ALA A 130 7.89 -15.60 1.60
CA ALA A 130 8.19 -16.62 2.60
C ALA A 130 7.47 -17.94 2.31
N LEU A 131 6.18 -17.91 1.96
CA LEU A 131 5.42 -19.10 1.57
C LEU A 131 6.03 -19.82 0.35
N LEU A 132 6.48 -19.05 -0.65
CA LEU A 132 7.12 -19.63 -1.84
C LEU A 132 8.51 -20.21 -1.59
N MET A 133 9.18 -19.82 -0.49
CA MET A 133 10.47 -20.39 -0.08
C MET A 133 10.33 -21.76 0.61
N HIS A 134 9.10 -22.16 0.98
CA HIS A 134 8.84 -23.41 1.67
C HIS A 134 8.02 -24.39 0.81
N ASP A 135 8.17 -25.68 1.11
CA ASP A 135 7.30 -26.75 0.65
C ASP A 135 5.94 -26.72 1.37
N THR A 136 5.04 -27.64 1.03
CA THR A 136 3.68 -27.65 1.58
C THR A 136 3.65 -27.74 3.11
N ALA A 137 4.47 -28.61 3.71
CA ALA A 137 4.53 -28.76 5.17
C ALA A 137 5.11 -27.50 5.84
N GLY A 138 6.17 -26.92 5.28
CA GLY A 138 6.76 -25.69 5.76
C GLY A 138 5.81 -24.49 5.65
N ARG A 139 5.00 -24.40 4.59
CA ARG A 139 3.97 -23.37 4.45
C ARG A 139 2.91 -23.45 5.55
N ALA A 140 2.40 -24.66 5.82
CA ALA A 140 1.41 -24.86 6.88
C ALA A 140 1.99 -24.47 8.26
N HIS A 141 3.22 -24.88 8.55
CA HIS A 141 3.89 -24.51 9.81
C HIS A 141 4.14 -22.99 9.93
N LEU A 142 4.56 -22.34 8.85
CA LEU A 142 4.74 -20.89 8.80
C LEU A 142 3.42 -20.16 9.12
N LEU A 143 2.32 -20.59 8.51
CA LEU A 143 1.01 -19.95 8.73
C LEU A 143 0.46 -20.19 10.13
N GLU A 144 0.72 -21.35 10.73
CA GLU A 144 0.38 -21.60 12.12
C GLU A 144 1.16 -20.69 13.07
N ASN A 145 2.48 -20.57 12.89
CA ASN A 145 3.29 -19.65 13.69
C ASN A 145 2.85 -18.19 13.49
N TRP A 146 2.45 -17.85 12.26
CA TRP A 146 1.92 -16.52 11.94
C TRP A 146 0.56 -16.25 12.60
N SER A 147 -0.35 -17.24 12.62
CA SER A 147 -1.65 -17.12 13.28
C SER A 147 -1.49 -16.87 14.79
N GLN A 148 -0.53 -17.56 15.43
CA GLN A 148 -0.17 -17.35 16.83
C GLN A 148 0.41 -15.96 17.09
N THR A 149 1.25 -15.48 16.17
CA THR A 149 1.80 -14.11 16.24
C THR A 149 0.68 -13.07 16.15
N VAL A 150 -0.26 -13.26 15.22
CA VAL A 150 -1.45 -12.40 15.05
C VAL A 150 -2.32 -12.39 16.32
N ALA A 151 -2.59 -13.56 16.90
CA ALA A 151 -3.36 -13.68 18.14
C ALA A 151 -2.65 -13.02 19.33
N SER A 152 -1.34 -13.23 19.47
CA SER A 152 -0.54 -12.63 20.55
C SER A 152 -0.53 -11.10 20.45
N GLU A 153 -0.29 -10.56 19.25
CA GLU A 153 -0.30 -9.11 19.01
C GLU A 153 -1.67 -8.49 19.31
N ALA A 154 -2.76 -9.18 18.93
CA ALA A 154 -4.12 -8.73 19.25
C ALA A 154 -4.40 -8.75 20.76
N SER A 155 -3.99 -9.81 21.45
CA SER A 155 -4.14 -9.96 22.90
C SER A 155 -3.45 -8.83 23.67
N HIS A 156 -2.21 -8.48 23.29
CA HIS A 156 -1.48 -7.34 23.86
C HIS A 156 -2.14 -5.98 23.60
N ARG A 157 -3.04 -5.89 22.61
CA ARG A 157 -3.86 -4.70 22.32
C ARG A 157 -5.23 -4.72 23.01
N GLY A 158 -5.48 -5.72 23.86
CA GLY A 158 -6.75 -5.90 24.57
C GLY A 158 -7.85 -6.55 23.73
N VAL A 159 -7.51 -7.19 22.61
CA VAL A 159 -8.44 -7.96 21.77
C VAL A 159 -8.21 -9.46 22.05
N PRO A 160 -9.09 -10.14 22.80
CA PRO A 160 -8.84 -11.53 23.23
C PRO A 160 -8.85 -12.55 22.09
N ASP A 161 -9.72 -12.35 21.10
CA ASP A 161 -9.81 -13.21 19.92
C ASP A 161 -10.09 -12.37 18.66
N VAL A 162 -9.02 -12.02 17.94
CA VAL A 162 -9.08 -11.25 16.69
C VAL A 162 -9.73 -12.05 15.56
N PHE A 163 -9.59 -13.36 15.55
CA PHE A 163 -10.15 -14.19 14.49
C PHE A 163 -11.65 -14.29 14.66
N GLN A 164 -12.16 -14.48 15.88
CA GLN A 164 -13.59 -14.52 16.18
C GLN A 164 -14.26 -13.14 16.02
N SER A 165 -13.67 -12.10 16.61
CA SER A 165 -14.23 -10.75 16.54
C SER A 165 -14.10 -10.13 15.15
N GLY A 166 -13.04 -10.47 14.42
CA GLY A 166 -12.67 -9.85 13.16
C GLY A 166 -12.16 -8.42 13.30
N ARG A 167 -11.81 -7.97 14.52
CA ARG A 167 -11.47 -6.57 14.82
C ARG A 167 -10.11 -6.44 15.49
N TRP A 168 -9.40 -5.36 15.17
CA TRP A 168 -8.11 -5.00 15.79
C TRP A 168 -8.22 -3.89 16.83
N SER A 169 -9.43 -3.40 17.10
CA SER A 169 -9.73 -2.38 18.11
C SER A 169 -10.88 -2.81 19.02
N VAL A 170 -10.71 -2.58 20.32
CA VAL A 170 -11.74 -2.79 21.35
C VAL A 170 -12.78 -1.66 21.35
N LEU A 171 -12.38 -0.46 20.91
CA LEU A 171 -13.29 0.68 20.78
C LEU A 171 -14.15 0.51 19.52
N PRO A 172 -15.46 0.79 19.58
CA PRO A 172 -16.25 1.00 18.37
C PRO A 172 -15.54 2.06 17.53
N LEU A 173 -15.50 1.86 16.20
CA LEU A 173 -15.24 2.95 15.28
C LEU A 173 -16.29 4.02 15.57
N VAL A 174 -15.96 5.00 16.41
CA VAL A 174 -16.69 6.24 16.46
C VAL A 174 -16.52 6.79 15.07
N ASP A 175 -17.60 6.76 14.30
CA ASP A 175 -17.71 7.52 13.06
C ASP A 175 -17.26 8.93 13.45
N LYS A 176 -16.05 9.32 13.03
CA LYS A 176 -15.65 10.73 13.10
C LYS A 176 -16.51 11.41 12.05
N GLY A 177 -17.78 11.63 12.40
CA GLY A 177 -18.65 12.54 11.73
C GLY A 177 -17.82 13.79 11.51
N ALA A 178 -17.73 14.19 10.24
CA ALA A 178 -17.26 15.51 9.89
C ALA A 178 -17.87 16.49 10.90
N PRO A 179 -17.10 17.42 11.49
CA PRO A 179 -17.69 18.40 12.39
C PRO A 179 -18.83 19.06 11.63
N SER A 180 -20.06 18.84 12.10
CA SER A 180 -21.22 19.57 11.59
C SER A 180 -20.86 21.03 11.73
N SER A 181 -20.66 21.72 10.61
CA SER A 181 -20.48 23.17 10.62
C SER A 181 -21.81 23.77 11.06
N GLN A 182 -21.98 23.94 12.37
CA GLN A 182 -22.95 24.89 12.87
C GLN A 182 -22.34 26.26 12.58
N LEU A 183 -22.74 26.83 11.44
CA LEU A 183 -22.60 28.26 11.19
C LEU A 183 -23.25 29.01 12.35
N PRO A 184 -22.55 29.95 13.01
CA PRO A 184 -23.18 30.79 14.01
C PRO A 184 -24.30 31.62 13.36
N PRO A 185 -25.41 31.87 14.08
CA PRO A 185 -26.52 32.66 13.55
C PRO A 185 -26.05 34.07 13.18
N ALA A 186 -26.48 34.53 12.00
CA ALA A 186 -26.15 35.85 11.48
C ALA A 186 -26.59 36.95 12.45
N THR A 187 -25.63 37.76 12.90
CA THR A 187 -25.90 39.01 13.61
C THR A 187 -26.48 40.03 12.64
N THR A 188 -27.72 40.45 12.86
CA THR A 188 -28.33 41.58 12.16
C THR A 188 -27.63 42.89 12.57
N PRO A 189 -27.23 43.78 11.63
CA PRO A 189 -26.65 45.07 11.98
C PRO A 189 -27.72 46.10 12.40
N PRO A 190 -27.34 47.19 13.08
CA PRO A 190 -28.22 48.27 13.51
C PRO A 190 -28.75 49.13 12.36
#